data_AF-A0A959RS99-F1
#
_entry.id   AF-A0A959RS99-F1
#
_cell.length_a   1.000
_cell.length_b   1.000
_cell.length_c   1.000
_cell.angle_alpha   90.00
_cell.angle_beta   90.00
_cell.angle_gamma   90.00
#
_symmetry.space_group_name_H-M   'P 1'
#
loop_
_entity.id
_entity.type
_entity.pdbx_description
1 polymer ?
#
loop_
_entity_poly.entity_id
_entity_poly.type
_entity_poly.pdbx_seq_one_letter_code
_entity_poly.pdbx_strand_id
1 'polypeptide(L)'
;MTTSILNDKSLKFLEEYLNNAAPTGYEWDGQKLWMNYLKPYVDEFFTDTYGTAVGVINPKAKFKVVIEGHADEISWYVNYICDNGLLYVIRNGGSDHQIAPSKIVNIHTKNGIKKGVFGWPAIHTRDKSKEEPPKPENIFIDVGAKNKEEVEKMGIHVGCVITYPDQFHILNEDKFVCRALDNRMGGFMIAEVARLLHENKNKL
;
A
#
# COMPACT_ATOMS: atom_id res chain seq x y z
N MET A 1 17.68 -25.31 -16.46
CA MET A 1 17.20 -24.23 -15.58
C MET A 1 17.29 -22.94 -16.39
N THR A 2 16.16 -22.29 -16.66
CA THR A 2 16.15 -20.97 -17.28
C THR A 2 16.80 -19.98 -16.33
N THR A 3 17.80 -19.24 -16.80
CA THR A 3 18.41 -18.14 -16.03
C THR A 3 17.31 -17.14 -15.66
N SER A 4 17.20 -16.81 -14.37
CA SER A 4 16.22 -15.82 -13.91
C SER A 4 16.46 -14.49 -14.61
N ILE A 5 15.39 -13.86 -15.11
CA ILE A 5 15.43 -12.49 -15.63
C ILE A 5 15.52 -11.44 -14.51
N LEU A 6 15.17 -11.83 -13.28
CA LEU A 6 15.24 -11.00 -12.09
C LEU A 6 16.66 -11.05 -11.53
N ASN A 7 17.28 -9.87 -11.41
CA ASN A 7 18.58 -9.69 -10.77
C ASN A 7 18.44 -9.00 -9.40
N ASP A 8 19.53 -8.90 -8.65
CA ASP A 8 19.53 -8.28 -7.31
C ASP A 8 18.99 -6.85 -7.29
N LYS A 9 19.26 -6.07 -8.35
CA LYS A 9 18.73 -4.71 -8.50
C LYS A 9 17.20 -4.72 -8.64
N SER A 10 16.67 -5.69 -9.39
CA SER A 10 15.23 -5.86 -9.60
C SER A 10 14.54 -6.26 -8.29
N LEU A 11 15.10 -7.23 -7.56
CA LEU A 11 14.56 -7.69 -6.28
C LEU A 11 14.63 -6.59 -5.21
N LYS A 12 15.74 -5.84 -5.16
CA LYS A 12 15.86 -4.70 -4.24
C LYS A 12 14.83 -3.62 -4.55
N PHE A 13 14.61 -3.30 -5.83
CA PHE A 13 13.57 -2.37 -6.23
C PHE A 13 12.18 -2.88 -5.83
N LEU A 14 11.87 -4.15 -6.07
CA LEU A 14 10.60 -4.74 -5.70
C LEU A 14 10.35 -4.65 -4.19
N GLU A 15 11.35 -4.98 -3.38
CA GLU A 15 11.29 -4.89 -1.93
C GLU A 15 11.03 -3.45 -1.46
N GLU A 16 11.80 -2.47 -1.95
CA GLU A 16 11.61 -1.04 -1.63
C GLU A 16 10.23 -0.54 -2.08
N TYR A 17 9.78 -0.95 -3.26
CA TYR A 17 8.51 -0.51 -3.84
C TYR A 17 7.30 -1.08 -3.09
N LEU A 18 7.34 -2.34 -2.67
CA LEU A 18 6.27 -2.96 -1.86
C LEU A 18 6.28 -2.48 -0.41
N ASN A 19 7.45 -2.28 0.18
CA ASN A 19 7.58 -1.84 1.58
C ASN A 19 7.22 -0.36 1.79
N ASN A 20 7.16 0.45 0.73
CA ASN A 20 6.64 1.81 0.79
C ASN A 20 5.13 1.85 1.06
N ALA A 21 4.61 2.84 1.80
CA ALA A 21 3.18 3.04 1.91
C ALA A 21 2.72 4.01 0.81
N ALA A 22 1.73 3.61 0.01
CA ALA A 22 1.15 4.45 -1.05
C ALA A 22 -0.35 4.14 -1.19
N PRO A 23 -1.15 4.42 -0.14
CA PRO A 23 -2.59 4.18 -0.18
C PRO A 23 -3.31 5.08 -1.19
N THR A 24 -4.52 4.71 -1.60
CA THR A 24 -5.32 5.52 -2.53
C THR A 24 -5.44 6.98 -2.06
N GLY A 25 -5.05 7.92 -2.92
CA GLY A 25 -4.95 9.37 -2.66
C GLY A 25 -3.59 9.84 -2.10
N TYR A 26 -2.64 8.93 -1.87
CA TYR A 26 -1.33 9.17 -1.25
C TYR A 26 -0.21 8.40 -1.98
N GLU A 27 -0.33 8.24 -3.30
CA GLU A 27 0.50 7.34 -4.13
C GLU A 27 1.91 7.89 -4.41
N TRP A 28 2.12 9.19 -4.22
CA TRP A 28 3.24 9.94 -4.76
C TRP A 28 4.62 9.37 -4.40
N ASP A 29 4.80 8.81 -3.20
CA ASP A 29 6.10 8.27 -2.79
C ASP A 29 6.37 6.93 -3.49
N GLY A 30 5.33 6.12 -3.71
CA GLY A 30 5.43 4.90 -4.51
C GLY A 30 5.75 5.22 -5.98
N GLN A 31 5.07 6.22 -6.53
CA GLN A 31 5.30 6.67 -7.92
C GLN A 31 6.71 7.21 -8.12
N LYS A 32 7.25 7.99 -7.16
CA LYS A 32 8.65 8.46 -7.21
C LYS A 32 9.64 7.29 -7.22
N LEU A 33 9.44 6.26 -6.41
CA LEU A 33 10.29 5.07 -6.41
C LEU A 33 10.28 4.39 -7.79
N TRP A 34 9.09 4.22 -8.37
CA TRP A 34 8.92 3.62 -9.69
C TRP A 34 9.59 4.46 -10.80
N MET A 35 9.37 5.78 -10.82
CA MET A 35 10.00 6.68 -11.78
C MET A 35 11.53 6.71 -11.64
N ASN A 36 12.04 6.71 -10.40
CA ASN A 36 13.49 6.68 -10.14
C ASN A 36 14.13 5.41 -10.69
N TYR A 37 13.48 4.26 -10.51
CA TYR A 37 13.95 3.00 -11.09
C TYR A 37 13.95 3.00 -12.61
N LEU A 38 12.92 3.61 -13.23
CA LEU A 38 12.75 3.69 -14.68
C LEU A 38 13.62 4.72 -15.39
N LYS A 39 14.19 5.68 -14.65
CA LYS A 39 14.97 6.79 -15.21
C LYS A 39 16.01 6.43 -16.29
N PRO A 40 16.79 5.34 -16.18
CA PRO A 40 17.73 4.98 -17.24
C PRO A 40 17.10 4.27 -18.45
N TYR A 41 15.82 3.92 -18.40
CA TYR A 41 15.16 3.02 -19.35
C TYR A 41 14.07 3.67 -20.22
N VAL A 42 13.72 4.94 -19.93
CA VAL A 42 12.70 5.69 -20.67
C VAL A 42 13.24 7.02 -21.18
N ASP A 43 12.64 7.55 -22.25
CA ASP A 43 13.08 8.79 -22.89
C ASP A 43 12.46 10.03 -22.24
N GLU A 44 11.20 9.94 -21.80
CA GLU A 44 10.45 11.04 -21.21
C GLU A 44 9.60 10.56 -20.03
N PHE A 45 9.33 11.48 -19.10
CA PHE A 45 8.31 11.31 -18.07
C PHE A 45 7.31 12.45 -18.12
N PHE A 46 6.07 12.14 -17.77
CA PHE A 46 5.09 13.15 -17.38
C PHE A 46 4.19 12.60 -16.26
N THR A 47 3.49 13.52 -15.60
CA THR A 47 2.42 13.18 -14.67
C THR A 47 1.14 13.91 -15.09
N ASP A 48 -0.02 13.29 -14.88
CA ASP A 48 -1.29 13.98 -15.05
C ASP A 48 -1.68 14.76 -13.76
N THR A 49 -2.81 15.47 -13.81
CA THR A 49 -3.33 16.23 -12.67
C THR A 49 -3.87 15.36 -11.54
N TYR A 50 -4.16 14.08 -11.82
CA TYR A 50 -4.61 13.11 -10.82
C TYR A 50 -3.42 12.49 -10.06
N GLY A 51 -2.22 12.57 -10.64
CA GLY A 51 -0.97 12.08 -10.07
C GLY A 51 -0.40 10.88 -10.82
N THR A 52 -1.04 10.36 -11.88
CA THR A 52 -0.53 9.19 -12.62
C THR A 52 0.86 9.46 -13.18
N ALA A 53 1.84 8.63 -12.85
CA ALA A 53 3.19 8.72 -13.40
C ALA A 53 3.33 7.88 -14.67
N VAL A 54 3.87 8.49 -15.73
CA VAL A 54 4.03 7.82 -17.04
C VAL A 54 5.47 7.95 -17.52
N GLY A 55 6.09 6.80 -17.82
CA GLY A 55 7.37 6.72 -18.54
C GLY A 55 7.13 6.39 -20.01
N VAL A 56 7.76 7.14 -20.91
CA VAL A 56 7.56 7.02 -22.37
C VAL A 56 8.85 6.56 -23.04
N ILE A 57 8.74 5.52 -23.88
CA ILE A 57 9.80 5.06 -24.78
C ILE A 57 9.39 5.39 -26.22
N ASN A 58 10.31 5.93 -27.00
CA ASN A 58 10.10 6.41 -28.36
C ASN A 58 8.90 7.39 -28.48
N PRO A 59 8.98 8.59 -27.88
CA PRO A 59 7.85 9.52 -27.81
C PRO A 59 7.32 9.96 -29.19
N LYS A 60 8.17 9.87 -30.22
CA LYS A 60 7.87 10.24 -31.62
C LYS A 60 7.21 9.12 -32.43
N ALA A 61 7.06 7.92 -31.87
CA ALA A 61 6.37 6.82 -32.54
C ALA A 61 4.92 7.17 -32.87
N LYS A 62 4.47 6.80 -34.08
CA LYS A 62 3.08 7.04 -34.53
C LYS A 62 2.08 6.10 -33.85
N PHE A 63 2.46 4.83 -33.67
CA PHE A 63 1.67 3.84 -32.96
C PHE A 63 2.15 3.74 -31.52
N LYS A 64 1.22 3.75 -30.56
CA LYS A 64 1.53 3.73 -29.13
C LYS A 64 0.79 2.57 -28.48
N VAL A 65 1.51 1.87 -27.60
CA VAL A 65 0.96 0.85 -26.71
C VAL A 65 1.10 1.36 -25.29
N VAL A 66 0.04 1.21 -24.51
CA VAL A 66 0.03 1.53 -23.08
C VAL A 66 -0.07 0.23 -22.31
N ILE A 67 0.82 0.06 -21.33
CA ILE A 67 0.74 -1.00 -20.32
C ILE A 67 0.62 -0.28 -18.99
N GLU A 68 -0.42 -0.58 -18.23
CA GLU A 68 -0.74 0.11 -16.99
C GLU A 68 -0.84 -0.84 -15.80
N GLY A 69 -0.48 -0.33 -14.63
CA GLY A 69 -0.68 -0.95 -13.35
C GLY A 69 -0.89 0.15 -12.32
N HIS A 70 -1.82 -0.06 -11.39
CA HIS A 70 -2.11 0.95 -10.38
C HIS A 70 -1.07 0.90 -9.24
N ALA A 71 -0.66 2.07 -8.76
CA ALA A 71 0.38 2.21 -7.74
C ALA A 71 -0.16 2.20 -6.30
N ASP A 72 -1.45 2.47 -6.17
CA ASP A 72 -2.13 2.60 -4.89
C ASP A 72 -2.35 1.24 -4.22
N GLU A 73 -2.63 1.28 -2.93
CA GLU A 73 -3.01 0.12 -2.13
C GLU A 73 -4.25 0.41 -1.29
N ILE A 74 -4.99 -0.66 -0.98
CA ILE A 74 -6.12 -0.60 -0.05
C ILE A 74 -5.66 -0.19 1.36
N SER A 75 -6.51 0.56 2.04
CA SER A 75 -6.21 1.10 3.37
C SER A 75 -7.48 1.38 4.17
N TRP A 76 -7.35 2.10 5.28
CA TRP A 76 -8.45 2.60 6.10
C TRP A 76 -8.23 4.07 6.44
N TYR A 77 -9.29 4.75 6.84
CA TYR A 77 -9.22 6.07 7.47
C TYR A 77 -9.74 6.01 8.90
N VAL A 78 -9.15 6.82 9.77
CA VAL A 78 -9.79 7.19 11.05
C VAL A 78 -11.06 7.96 10.74
N ASN A 79 -12.22 7.39 11.09
CA ASN A 79 -13.54 8.00 10.89
C ASN A 79 -13.98 8.80 12.13
N TYR A 80 -13.74 8.23 13.32
CA TYR A 80 -14.17 8.81 14.58
C TYR A 80 -13.22 8.41 15.71
N ILE A 81 -13.03 9.30 16.67
CA ILE A 81 -12.22 9.08 17.87
C ILE A 81 -13.17 9.15 19.07
N CYS A 82 -13.34 8.03 19.76
CA CYS A 82 -14.17 7.94 20.94
C CYS A 82 -13.55 8.66 22.14
N ASP A 83 -14.39 9.08 23.08
CA ASP A 83 -13.95 9.72 24.33
C ASP A 83 -13.02 8.82 25.16
N ASN A 84 -13.16 7.50 25.03
CA ASN A 84 -12.28 6.50 25.66
C ASN A 84 -11.00 6.17 24.88
N GLY A 85 -10.69 6.90 23.80
CA GLY A 85 -9.45 6.75 23.02
C GLY A 85 -9.48 5.70 21.91
N LEU A 86 -10.58 4.96 21.72
CA LEU A 86 -10.71 4.00 20.61
C LEU A 86 -10.95 4.72 19.28
N LEU A 87 -10.36 4.21 18.20
CA LEU A 87 -10.52 4.74 16.85
C LEU A 87 -11.48 3.88 16.04
N TYR A 88 -12.55 4.47 15.54
CA TYR A 88 -13.44 3.83 14.58
C TYR A 88 -13.03 4.20 13.17
N VAL A 89 -13.13 3.25 12.25
CA VAL A 89 -12.55 3.36 10.92
C VAL A 89 -13.58 3.21 9.80
N ILE A 90 -13.22 3.72 8.64
CA ILE A 90 -13.90 3.54 7.37
C ILE A 90 -12.89 2.98 6.35
N ARG A 91 -13.36 2.12 5.45
CA ARG A 91 -12.52 1.54 4.40
C ARG A 91 -12.11 2.59 3.38
N ASN A 92 -10.86 2.52 2.94
CA ASN A 92 -10.37 3.20 1.75
C ASN A 92 -10.02 2.13 0.69
N GLY A 93 -10.93 1.92 -0.26
CA GLY A 93 -10.90 0.76 -1.15
C GLY A 93 -11.44 -0.53 -0.52
N GLY A 94 -11.03 -1.68 -1.06
CA GLY A 94 -11.60 -3.01 -0.79
C GLY A 94 -11.06 -3.74 0.46
N SER A 95 -10.62 -3.03 1.50
CA SER A 95 -10.05 -3.67 2.70
C SER A 95 -11.03 -4.66 3.36
N ASP A 96 -10.60 -5.92 3.51
CA ASP A 96 -11.39 -6.97 4.15
C ASP A 96 -11.39 -6.78 5.67
N HIS A 97 -12.57 -6.52 6.22
CA HIS A 97 -12.80 -6.29 7.64
C HIS A 97 -12.81 -7.60 8.44
N GLN A 98 -13.03 -8.75 7.80
CA GLN A 98 -13.10 -10.04 8.49
C GLN A 98 -11.73 -10.48 9.01
N ILE A 99 -10.65 -10.11 8.31
CA ILE A 99 -9.27 -10.43 8.70
C ILE A 99 -8.63 -9.35 9.59
N ALA A 100 -9.30 -8.21 9.77
CA ALA A 100 -8.75 -7.06 10.47
C ALA A 100 -8.53 -7.33 11.98
N PRO A 101 -9.44 -7.97 12.74
CA PRO A 101 -9.24 -8.20 14.16
C PRO A 101 -7.89 -8.87 14.46
N SER A 102 -7.23 -8.40 15.52
CA SER A 102 -5.90 -8.84 15.95
C SER A 102 -4.74 -8.47 15.02
N LYS A 103 -4.96 -7.69 13.96
CA LYS A 103 -3.88 -7.16 13.12
C LYS A 103 -3.31 -5.86 13.68
N ILE A 104 -1.98 -5.75 13.65
CA ILE A 104 -1.27 -4.48 13.89
C ILE A 104 -1.45 -3.59 12.66
N VAL A 105 -1.50 -2.28 12.87
CA VAL A 105 -1.57 -1.27 11.80
C VAL A 105 -0.56 -0.14 12.00
N ASN A 106 -0.23 0.53 10.89
CA ASN A 106 0.47 1.79 10.83
C ASN A 106 -0.55 2.92 10.59
N ILE A 107 -0.63 3.88 11.51
CA ILE A 107 -1.42 5.10 11.38
C ILE A 107 -0.48 6.22 10.96
N HIS A 108 -0.74 6.78 9.79
CA HIS A 108 0.10 7.81 9.18
C HIS A 108 -0.30 9.18 9.72
N THR A 109 0.61 9.82 10.47
CA THR A 109 0.42 11.17 11.02
C THR A 109 1.48 12.12 10.45
N LYS A 110 1.29 13.43 10.63
CA LYS A 110 2.31 14.43 10.26
C LYS A 110 3.63 14.24 11.03
N ASN A 111 3.57 13.64 12.21
CA ASN A 111 4.72 13.41 13.09
C ASN A 111 5.29 11.98 12.94
N GLY A 112 5.02 11.33 11.81
CA GLY A 112 5.43 9.96 11.53
C GLY A 112 4.38 8.91 11.88
N ILE A 113 4.78 7.64 11.81
CA ILE A 113 3.89 6.50 11.99
C ILE A 113 3.61 6.26 13.47
N LYS A 114 2.34 6.06 13.83
CA LYS A 114 1.90 5.50 15.11
C LYS A 114 1.41 4.07 14.90
N LYS A 115 1.61 3.21 15.89
CA LYS A 115 1.12 1.82 15.85
C LYS A 115 -0.24 1.75 16.54
N GLY A 116 -1.09 0.88 16.02
CA GLY A 116 -2.34 0.49 16.66
C GLY A 116 -2.62 -0.99 16.42
N VAL A 117 -3.63 -1.52 17.10
CA VAL A 117 -4.10 -2.89 16.90
C VAL A 117 -5.61 -2.86 16.67
N PHE A 118 -6.05 -3.56 15.63
CA PHE A 118 -7.47 -3.79 15.42
C PHE A 118 -8.05 -4.67 16.52
N GLY A 119 -9.03 -4.13 17.22
CA GLY A 119 -9.86 -4.81 18.21
C GLY A 119 -11.26 -5.11 17.68
N TRP A 120 -11.90 -6.06 18.35
CA TRP A 120 -13.28 -6.48 18.17
C TRP A 120 -13.78 -6.89 19.57
N PRO A 121 -15.04 -6.62 19.97
CA PRO A 121 -15.53 -6.92 21.32
C PRO A 121 -15.18 -8.34 21.75
N ALA A 122 -14.78 -8.54 23.01
CA ALA A 122 -14.29 -9.83 23.48
C ALA A 122 -15.36 -10.93 23.33
N ILE A 123 -14.96 -12.15 22.96
CA ILE A 123 -15.91 -13.24 22.68
C ILE A 123 -16.86 -13.52 23.86
N HIS A 124 -16.41 -13.35 25.10
CA HIS A 124 -17.22 -13.61 26.30
C HIS A 124 -18.20 -12.47 26.63
N THR A 125 -18.08 -11.30 26.00
CA THR A 125 -19.01 -10.16 26.16
C THR A 125 -20.03 -10.06 25.04
N ARG A 126 -19.92 -10.88 23.99
CA ARG A 126 -20.85 -10.90 22.86
C ARG A 126 -22.15 -11.62 23.21
N ASP A 127 -23.23 -11.20 22.58
CA ASP A 127 -24.50 -11.91 22.65
C ASP A 127 -24.40 -13.27 21.95
N LYS A 128 -24.49 -14.36 22.72
CA LYS A 128 -24.43 -15.73 22.20
C LYS A 128 -25.64 -16.10 21.36
N SER A 129 -26.77 -15.41 21.53
CA SER A 129 -27.97 -15.64 20.72
C SER A 129 -27.85 -15.01 19.33
N LYS A 130 -26.92 -14.06 19.17
CA LYS A 130 -26.67 -13.34 17.92
C LYS A 130 -25.18 -13.01 17.78
N GLU A 131 -24.39 -14.02 17.44
CA GLU A 131 -22.96 -13.83 17.20
C GLU A 131 -22.72 -13.08 15.88
N GLU A 132 -22.68 -11.76 15.98
CA GLU A 132 -22.37 -10.87 14.85
C GLU A 132 -20.90 -11.02 14.46
N PRO A 133 -20.55 -11.27 13.18
CA PRO A 133 -19.15 -11.30 12.75
C PRO A 133 -18.49 -9.91 12.88
N PRO A 134 -17.15 -9.82 12.72
CA PRO A 134 -16.51 -8.53 12.56
C PRO A 134 -17.16 -7.76 11.41
N LYS A 135 -17.41 -6.47 11.61
CA LYS A 135 -17.99 -5.52 10.65
C LYS A 135 -17.36 -4.15 10.87
N PRO A 136 -17.29 -3.27 9.86
CA PRO A 136 -16.75 -1.93 10.04
C PRO A 136 -17.36 -1.15 11.21
N GLU A 137 -18.66 -1.33 11.49
CA GLU A 137 -19.33 -0.67 12.61
C GLU A 137 -18.97 -1.22 14.01
N ASN A 138 -18.38 -2.41 14.10
CA ASN A 138 -18.10 -3.07 15.39
C ASN A 138 -16.62 -3.38 15.64
N ILE A 139 -15.74 -3.07 14.70
CA ILE A 139 -14.28 -3.10 14.88
C ILE A 139 -13.76 -1.71 15.20
N PHE A 140 -12.62 -1.66 15.89
CA PHE A 140 -11.95 -0.42 16.27
C PHE A 140 -10.44 -0.62 16.24
N ILE A 141 -9.66 0.45 16.29
CA ILE A 141 -8.22 0.40 16.54
C ILE A 141 -7.95 0.96 17.93
N ASP A 142 -7.20 0.21 18.71
CA ASP A 142 -6.64 0.65 19.98
C ASP A 142 -5.18 1.10 19.77
N VAL A 143 -4.84 2.27 20.32
CA VAL A 143 -3.48 2.85 20.28
C VAL A 143 -2.88 2.98 21.69
N GLY A 144 -3.54 2.43 22.70
CA GLY A 144 -3.13 2.49 24.10
C GLY A 144 -3.41 3.82 24.79
N ALA A 145 -4.26 4.67 24.20
CA ALA A 145 -4.64 5.96 24.76
C ALA A 145 -5.82 5.81 25.75
N LYS A 146 -5.81 6.59 26.83
CA LYS A 146 -6.88 6.55 27.84
C LYS A 146 -8.14 7.32 27.43
N ASN A 147 -7.98 8.29 26.53
CA ASN A 147 -9.03 9.19 26.10
C ASN A 147 -8.71 9.86 24.76
N LYS A 148 -9.70 10.57 24.22
CA LYS A 148 -9.59 11.31 22.96
C LYS A 148 -8.45 12.33 22.96
N GLU A 149 -8.25 13.08 24.03
CA GLU A 149 -7.21 14.11 24.07
C GLU A 149 -5.79 13.52 23.96
N GLU A 150 -5.57 12.32 24.52
CA GLU A 150 -4.30 11.61 24.38
C GLU A 150 -4.06 11.13 22.94
N VAL A 151 -5.09 10.62 22.26
CA VAL A 151 -5.03 10.28 20.82
C VAL A 151 -4.64 11.49 19.98
N GLU A 152 -5.31 12.63 20.20
CA GLU A 152 -5.03 13.87 19.45
C GLU A 152 -3.60 14.37 19.70
N LYS A 153 -3.09 14.26 20.94
CA LYS A 153 -1.69 14.56 21.28
C LYS A 153 -0.68 13.65 20.59
N MET A 154 -1.06 12.41 20.26
CA MET A 154 -0.23 11.51 19.44
C MET A 154 -0.16 11.96 17.97
N GLY A 155 -0.94 12.96 17.56
CA GLY A 155 -1.03 13.48 16.19
C GLY A 155 -2.06 12.76 15.32
N ILE A 156 -2.82 11.83 15.91
CA ILE A 156 -3.87 11.08 15.21
C ILE A 156 -5.12 11.96 15.16
N HIS A 157 -5.71 12.10 13.97
CA HIS A 157 -6.92 12.87 13.73
C HIS A 157 -7.84 12.12 12.75
N VAL A 158 -9.11 12.52 12.70
CA VAL A 158 -10.05 12.03 11.66
C VAL A 158 -9.47 12.32 10.27
N GLY A 159 -9.45 11.31 9.41
CA GLY A 159 -8.81 11.36 8.10
C GLY A 159 -7.37 10.84 8.06
N CYS A 160 -6.75 10.51 9.20
CA CYS A 160 -5.48 9.77 9.20
C CYS A 160 -5.63 8.47 8.41
N VAL A 161 -4.72 8.24 7.44
CA VAL A 161 -4.67 6.99 6.67
C VAL A 161 -4.02 5.90 7.52
N ILE A 162 -4.49 4.67 7.34
CA ILE A 162 -4.05 3.50 8.08
C ILE A 162 -3.73 2.37 7.10
N THR A 163 -2.53 1.82 7.18
CA THR A 163 -2.09 0.67 6.37
C THR A 163 -1.68 -0.48 7.28
N TYR A 164 -1.70 -1.71 6.75
CA TYR A 164 -1.06 -2.83 7.44
C TYR A 164 0.47 -2.70 7.39
N PRO A 165 1.21 -3.22 8.38
CA PRO A 165 2.66 -3.11 8.47
C PRO A 165 3.38 -4.27 7.78
N ASP A 166 2.67 -5.22 7.16
CA ASP A 166 3.27 -6.39 6.53
C ASP A 166 4.32 -5.98 5.49
N GLN A 167 5.52 -6.57 5.61
CA GLN A 167 6.67 -6.27 4.78
C GLN A 167 6.98 -7.43 3.84
N PHE A 168 7.72 -7.10 2.77
CA PHE A 168 8.16 -8.06 1.77
C PHE A 168 9.04 -9.12 2.42
N HIS A 169 8.72 -10.38 2.15
CA HIS A 169 9.55 -11.52 2.46
C HIS A 169 9.26 -12.64 1.48
N ILE A 170 10.15 -13.63 1.46
CA ILE A 170 10.08 -14.77 0.56
C ILE A 170 9.73 -16.00 1.38
N LEU A 171 8.60 -16.62 1.08
CA LEU A 171 8.30 -17.98 1.48
C LEU A 171 8.90 -18.93 0.45
N ASN A 172 9.52 -20.01 0.91
CA ASN A 172 10.05 -21.11 0.11
C ASN A 172 10.55 -20.72 -1.30
N GLU A 173 11.82 -20.31 -1.37
CA GLU A 173 12.56 -19.99 -2.60
C GLU A 173 12.02 -18.78 -3.39
N ASP A 174 10.81 -18.85 -3.93
CA ASP A 174 10.29 -17.92 -4.95
C ASP A 174 8.84 -17.44 -4.67
N LYS A 175 8.26 -17.75 -3.50
CA LYS A 175 6.89 -17.32 -3.15
C LYS A 175 6.91 -16.01 -2.38
N PHE A 176 6.75 -14.91 -3.10
CA PHE A 176 6.76 -13.57 -2.53
C PHE A 176 5.50 -13.29 -1.71
N VAL A 177 5.70 -12.69 -0.53
CA VAL A 177 4.62 -12.28 0.37
C VAL A 177 4.84 -10.83 0.77
N CYS A 178 3.83 -10.01 0.53
CA CYS A 178 3.78 -8.63 1.01
C CYS A 178 2.34 -8.11 0.93
N ARG A 179 2.06 -6.98 1.58
CA ARG A 179 0.92 -6.14 1.21
C ARG A 179 1.15 -5.49 -0.16
N ALA A 180 0.10 -4.95 -0.76
CA ALA A 180 0.18 -4.16 -2.00
C ALA A 180 0.78 -4.88 -3.22
N LEU A 181 0.85 -6.22 -3.24
CA LEU A 181 1.18 -6.97 -4.46
C LEU A 181 0.20 -6.60 -5.59
N ASP A 182 -1.08 -6.50 -5.26
CA ASP A 182 -2.10 -5.87 -6.08
C ASP A 182 -2.01 -4.33 -5.96
N ASN A 183 -1.65 -3.58 -7.00
CA ASN A 183 -1.10 -4.00 -8.31
C ASN A 183 0.33 -3.47 -8.52
N ARG A 184 1.09 -3.34 -7.43
CA ARG A 184 2.51 -2.96 -7.57
C ARG A 184 3.32 -4.03 -8.28
N MET A 185 2.87 -5.28 -8.31
CA MET A 185 3.45 -6.29 -9.20
C MET A 185 3.30 -5.93 -10.68
N GLY A 186 2.15 -5.41 -11.10
CA GLY A 186 1.97 -4.89 -12.46
C GLY A 186 2.91 -3.71 -12.75
N GLY A 187 3.00 -2.75 -11.82
CA GLY A 187 3.95 -1.64 -11.93
C GLY A 187 5.41 -2.12 -12.01
N PHE A 188 5.79 -3.11 -11.21
CA PHE A 188 7.10 -3.76 -11.26
C PHE A 188 7.37 -4.45 -12.61
N MET A 189 6.40 -5.21 -13.12
CA MET A 189 6.51 -5.86 -14.42
C MET A 189 6.70 -4.86 -15.56
N ILE A 190 5.97 -3.73 -15.54
CA ILE A 190 6.15 -2.65 -16.53
C ILE A 190 7.57 -2.08 -16.47
N ALA A 191 8.09 -1.87 -15.26
CA ALA A 191 9.44 -1.38 -15.07
C ALA A 191 10.49 -2.35 -15.62
N GLU A 192 10.30 -3.65 -15.39
CA GLU A 192 11.18 -4.70 -15.91
C GLU A 192 11.08 -4.86 -17.43
N VAL A 193 9.89 -4.67 -18.02
CA VAL A 193 9.73 -4.64 -19.48
C VAL A 193 10.55 -3.51 -20.08
N ALA A 194 10.47 -2.29 -19.54
CA ALA A 194 11.28 -1.16 -19.99
C ALA A 194 12.78 -1.44 -19.86
N ARG A 195 13.21 -1.99 -18.72
CA ARG A 195 14.61 -2.41 -18.49
C ARG A 195 15.08 -3.41 -19.54
N LEU A 196 14.33 -4.47 -19.77
CA LEU A 196 14.71 -5.54 -20.70
C LEU A 196 14.73 -5.04 -22.15
N LEU A 197 13.79 -4.19 -22.56
CA LEU A 197 13.80 -3.55 -23.88
C LEU A 197 15.08 -2.72 -24.09
N HIS A 198 15.47 -1.96 -23.07
CA HIS A 198 16.67 -1.13 -23.09
C HIS A 198 17.95 -1.98 -23.14
N GLU A 199 18.11 -2.93 -22.22
CA GLU A 199 19.32 -3.77 -22.11
C GLU A 199 19.53 -4.68 -23.32
N ASN A 200 18.44 -5.21 -23.88
CA ASN A 200 18.49 -6.02 -25.11
C ASN A 200 18.55 -5.18 -26.39
N LYS A 201 18.50 -3.85 -26.29
CA LYS A 201 18.54 -2.90 -27.42
C LYS A 201 17.44 -3.16 -28.45
N ASN A 202 16.24 -3.52 -27.97
CA ASN A 202 15.07 -3.70 -28.83
C ASN A 202 14.69 -2.36 -29.45
N LYS A 203 14.41 -2.35 -30.77
CA LYS A 203 13.88 -1.18 -31.47
C LYS A 203 12.36 -1.27 -31.49
N LEU A 204 11.69 -0.25 -30.97
CA LEU A 204 10.25 -0.07 -30.95
C LEU A 204 9.82 1.04 -31.90
#